data_AF-T0JE67-F1
#
_entry.id   AF-T0JE67-F1
#
_cell.length_a   1.000
_cell.length_b   1.000
_cell.length_c   1.000
_cell.angle_alpha   90.00
_cell.angle_beta   90.00
_cell.angle_gamma   90.00
#
_symmetry.space_group_name_H-M   'P 1'
#
loop_
_entity.id
_entity.type
_entity.pdbx_description
1 polymer ?
#
loop_
_entity_poly.entity_id
_entity_poly.type
_entity_poly.pdbx_seq_one_letter_code
_entity_poly.pdbx_strand_id
1 'polypeptide(L)' 'MLGGSWSYQLLQLDRSIEQQKAELESKKLQIIAQNGQLHEEIEKLNTPSYVEQLAREKLGLVRKGEILIAPKESEN' A
#
# COMPACT_ATOMS: atom_id res chain seq x y z
N MET A 1 40.17 4.72 -36.45
CA MET A 1 38.92 5.47 -36.19
C MET A 1 38.34 5.00 -34.86
N LEU A 2 38.63 5.68 -33.75
CA LEU A 2 38.22 5.26 -32.38
C LEU A 2 37.16 6.21 -31.76
N GLY A 3 36.57 7.12 -32.54
CA GLY A 3 35.62 8.11 -32.03
C GLY A 3 34.17 7.62 -31.87
N GLY A 4 33.72 6.69 -32.71
CA GLY A 4 32.31 6.24 -32.73
C GLY A 4 31.94 5.25 -31.61
N SER A 5 32.90 4.46 -31.12
CA SER A 5 32.65 3.50 -30.03
C SER A 5 32.45 4.20 -28.69
N TRP A 6 33.22 5.25 -28.41
CA TRP A 6 33.16 5.97 -27.13
C TRP A 6 31.90 6.83 -27.01
N SER A 7 31.47 7.48 -28.09
CA SER A 7 30.20 8.23 -28.11
C SER A 7 28.98 7.32 -27.95
N TYR A 8 28.98 6.15 -28.59
CA TYR A 8 27.92 5.15 -28.42
C TYR A 8 27.85 4.62 -26.99
N GLN A 9 28.99 4.33 -26.37
CA GLN A 9 29.07 3.91 -24.97
C GLN A 9 28.52 4.98 -24.02
N LEU A 10 28.83 6.26 -24.27
CA LEU A 10 28.30 7.38 -23.48
C LEU A 10 26.77 7.48 -23.58
N LEU A 11 26.21 7.32 -24.79
CA LEU A 11 24.75 7.34 -24.97
C LEU A 11 24.04 6.18 -24.28
N GLN A 12 24.65 4.99 -24.27
CA GLN A 12 24.10 3.85 -23.54
C GLN A 12 24.13 4.09 -22.03
N LEU A 13 25.24 4.64 -21.53
CA LEU A 13 25.41 4.96 -20.13
C LEU A 13 24.37 5.98 -19.66
N ASP A 14 24.20 7.07 -20.42
CA ASP A 14 23.21 8.12 -20.14
C ASP A 14 21.79 7.56 -20.09
N ARG A 15 21.42 6.72 -21.07
CA ARG A 15 20.13 6.02 -21.07
C ARG A 15 19.95 5.12 -19.84
N SER A 16 20.99 4.39 -19.43
CA SER A 16 20.90 3.50 -18.27
C SER A 16 20.72 4.28 -16.96
N ILE A 17 21.36 5.44 -16.84
CA ILE A 17 21.22 6.34 -15.68
C ILE A 17 19.80 6.89 -15.62
N GLU A 18 19.27 7.38 -16.74
CA GLU A 18 17.90 7.91 -16.78
C GLU A 18 16.85 6.83 -16.48
N GLN A 19 17.07 5.59 -16.94
CA GLN A 19 16.21 4.46 -16.58
C GLN A 19 16.24 4.17 -15.07
N GLN A 20 17.44 4.09 -14.48
CA GLN A 20 17.58 3.85 -13.03
C GLN A 20 16.95 4.99 -12.21
N LYS A 21 17.10 6.23 -12.67
CA LYS A 21 16.49 7.39 -12.03
C LYS A 21 14.97 7.31 -12.09
N ALA A 22 14.39 7.01 -13.25
CA ALA A 22 12.94 6.84 -13.40
C ALA A 22 12.40 5.70 -12.52
N GLU A 23 13.11 4.58 -12.42
CA GLU A 23 12.74 3.47 -11.53
C GLU A 23 12.78 3.89 -10.06
N LEU A 24 13.81 4.62 -9.63
CA LEU A 24 13.94 5.11 -8.26
C LEU A 24 12.84 6.13 -7.93
N GLU A 25 12.53 7.04 -8.85
CA GLU A 25 11.44 7.99 -8.69
C GLU A 25 10.08 7.28 -8.57
N SER A 26 9.82 6.27 -9.42
CA SER A 26 8.62 5.44 -9.32
C SER A 26 8.53 4.72 -7.97
N LYS A 27 9.61 4.08 -7.52
CA LYS A 27 9.65 3.40 -6.22
C LYS A 27 9.41 4.36 -5.06
N LYS A 28 10.01 5.56 -5.13
CA LYS A 28 9.80 6.61 -4.13
C LYS A 28 8.32 7.01 -4.05
N LEU A 29 7.67 7.24 -5.19
CA LEU A 29 6.25 7.60 -5.22
C LEU A 29 5.37 6.48 -4.65
N GLN A 30 5.66 5.22 -4.98
CA GLN A 30 4.96 4.07 -4.41
C GLN A 30 5.10 3.98 -2.89
N ILE A 31 6.32 4.17 -2.36
CA ILE A 31 6.57 4.15 -0.92
C ILE A 31 5.84 5.30 -0.22
N ILE A 32 5.84 6.50 -0.80
CA ILE A 32 5.12 7.66 -0.23
C ILE A 32 3.61 7.37 -0.18
N ALA A 33 3.05 6.81 -1.24
CA ALA A 33 1.63 6.45 -1.28
C ALA A 33 1.28 5.39 -0.23
N GLN A 34 2.09 4.33 -0.13
CA GLN A 34 1.92 3.28 0.88
C GLN A 34 2.04 3.83 2.30
N ASN A 35 3.00 4.71 2.54
CA ASN A 35 3.19 5.34 3.85
C ASN A 35 1.96 6.17 4.25
N GLY A 36 1.41 6.95 3.32
CA GLY A 36 0.17 7.72 3.55
C GLY A 36 -1.01 6.83 3.91
N GLN A 37 -1.22 5.74 3.15
CA GLN A 37 -2.28 4.76 3.44
C GLN A 37 -2.14 4.12 4.82
N LEU A 38 -0.92 3.73 5.19
CA LEU A 38 -0.62 3.15 6.51
C LEU A 38 -0.86 4.17 7.63
N HIS A 39 -0.55 5.44 7.40
CA HIS A 39 -0.79 6.49 8.39
C HIS A 39 -2.29 6.68 8.65
N GLU A 40 -3.10 6.75 7.59
CA GLU A 40 -4.56 6.81 7.71
C GLU A 40 -5.14 5.58 8.44
N GLU A 41 -4.59 4.39 8.20
CA GLU A 41 -5.00 3.18 8.91
C GLU A 41 -4.66 3.24 10.40
N ILE A 42 -3.47 3.72 10.74
CA ILE A 42 -3.06 3.96 12.14
C ILE A 42 -3.99 4.97 12.82
N GLU A 43 -4.31 6.09 12.16
CA GLU A 43 -5.24 7.09 12.71
C GLU A 43 -6.61 6.49 12.99
N LYS A 44 -7.15 5.67 12.08
CA LYS A 44 -8.41 4.96 12.30
C LYS A 44 -8.31 4.01 13.50
N LEU A 45 -7.27 3.19 13.57
CA LEU A 45 -7.03 2.23 14.66
C LEU A 45 -6.79 2.91 16.02
N ASN A 46 -6.38 4.17 16.05
CA ASN A 46 -6.26 4.95 17.29
C ASN A 46 -7.62 5.44 17.83
N THR A 47 -8.73 5.18 17.12
CA THR A 47 -10.07 5.51 17.62
C THR A 47 -10.75 4.28 18.24
N PRO A 48 -11.22 4.36 19.50
CA PRO A 48 -11.88 3.21 20.16
C PRO A 48 -13.09 2.67 19.40
N SER A 49 -13.86 3.54 18.73
CA SER A 49 -15.03 3.14 17.95
C SER A 49 -14.67 2.29 16.74
N TYR A 50 -13.61 2.64 16.02
CA TYR A 50 -13.16 1.86 14.87
C TYR A 50 -12.57 0.51 15.28
N VAL A 51 -11.83 0.48 16.40
CA VAL A 51 -11.31 -0.78 16.97
C VAL A 51 -12.47 -1.71 17.38
N GLU A 52 -13.51 -1.16 18.02
CA GLU A 52 -14.70 -1.93 18.37
C GLU A 52 -15.45 -2.44 17.14
N GLN A 53 -15.61 -1.61 16.11
CA GLN A 53 -16.21 -2.03 14.85
C GLN A 53 -15.44 -3.19 14.23
N LEU A 54 -14.11 -3.07 14.14
CA LEU A 54 -13.25 -4.11 13.59
C LEU A 54 -13.33 -5.40 14.42
N ALA A 55 -13.37 -5.29 15.75
CA ALA A 55 -13.55 -6.43 16.65
C ALA A 55 -14.90 -7.13 16.44
N ARG A 56 -15.99 -6.38 16.25
CA ARG A 56 -17.32 -6.93 15.94
C ARG A 56 -17.31 -7.65 14.59
N GLU A 57 -16.72 -7.04 13.56
CA GLU A 57 -16.69 -7.60 12.19
C GLU A 57 -15.79 -8.82 12.05
N LYS A 58 -14.59 -8.79 12.65
CA LYS A 58 -13.57 -9.84 12.45
C LYS A 58 -13.67 -10.98 13.46
N LEU A 59 -14.08 -10.68 14.68
CA LEU A 59 -14.07 -11.64 15.78
C LEU A 59 -15.47 -11.95 16.31
N GLY A 60 -16.51 -11.27 15.81
CA GLY A 60 -17.88 -11.45 16.30
C GLY A 60 -18.07 -11.03 17.75
N LEU A 61 -17.19 -10.17 18.28
CA LEU A 61 -17.24 -9.75 19.68
C LEU A 61 -18.46 -8.86 19.94
N VAL A 62 -19.11 -9.04 21.08
CA VAL A 62 -20.23 -8.23 21.55
C VAL A 62 -20.04 -7.85 23.01
N ARG A 63 -20.63 -6.74 23.44
CA ARG A 63 -20.55 -6.33 24.86
C ARG A 63 -21.47 -7.22 25.69
N LYS A 64 -21.22 -7.25 27.00
CA LYS A 64 -22.07 -7.98 27.94
C LYS A 64 -23.51 -7.45 27.86
N GLY A 65 -24.46 -8.35 27.58
CA GLY A 65 -25.88 -8.02 27.43
C GLY A 65 -26.33 -7.76 25.99
N GLU A 66 -25.41 -7.77 25.01
CA GLU A 66 -25.73 -7.75 23.59
C GLU A 66 -25.81 -9.17 23.03
N ILE A 67 -26.58 -9.36 21.95
CA ILE A 67 -26.72 -10.62 21.23
C ILE A 67 -26.37 -10.37 19.76
N LEU A 68 -25.46 -11.17 19.20
CA LEU A 68 -25.14 -11.14 17.77
C LEU A 68 -26.28 -11.81 16.99
N ILE A 69 -26.88 -11.10 16.03
CA ILE A 69 -27.90 -11.64 15.13
C ILE A 69 -27.26 -11.83 13.76
N ALA A 70 -27.06 -13.08 13.34
CA ALA A 70 -26.65 -13.41 11.98
C ALA A 70 -27.89 -13.58 11.09
N PRO A 71 -27.87 -13.09 9.83
CA PRO A 71 -28.96 -13.35 8.89
C PRO A 71 -29.08 -14.85 8.64
N LYS A 72 -30.32 -15.36 8.59
CA LYS A 72 -30.58 -16.75 8.21
C LYS A 72 -30.16 -16.94 6.75
N GLU A 73 -29.19 -17.81 6.50
CA GLU A 73 -28.86 -18.22 5.14
C GLU A 73 -30.13 -18.78 4.50
N SER A 74 -30.52 -18.19 3.36
CA SER A 74 -31.62 -18.71 2.56
C SER A 74 -31.08 -19.95 1.84
N GLU A 75 -31.48 -21.13 2.31
CA GLU A 75 -31.30 -22.37 1.57
C GLU A 75 -32.04 -22.23 0.23
N ASN A 76 -31.29 -22.17 -0.87
CA ASN A 76 -31.79 -22.37 -2.23
C ASN A 76 -31.55 -23.82 -2.64
#